data_AF-A0A519KIA7-F1
#
_entry.id   AF-A0A519KIA7-F1
#
_cell.length_a   1.000
_cell.length_b   1.000
_cell.length_c   1.000
_cell.angle_alpha   90.00
_cell.angle_beta   90.00
_cell.angle_gamma   90.00
#
_symmetry.space_group_name_H-M   'P 1'
#
loop_
_entity.id
_entity.type
_entity.pdbx_description
1 polymer ?
#
loop_
_entity_poly.entity_id
_entity_poly.type
_entity_poly.pdbx_seq_one_letter_code
_entity_poly.pdbx_strand_id
1 'polypeptide(L)'
;MKDQPSSDQNKLDNDNLPSAHSPYNLRNLKLKDPKNWAAGAPAVLHSMEQLVRNASVARGGRALFSMNQFDGFDCPSCAWPDPDDERSGLGEYCENGAKALAEETTSKTIGEEFFRENSIYDLAKLTDFEISQLGRISRPMYLPEGASHYQPISWDDAFTKIAEKMNALDSPDEAIFYTSGRTSNEATWVYQLFGREFGTNNFPDCSNMCHETSGYAL
;
A
#
# COMPACT_ATOMS: atom_id res chain seq x y z
N MET A 1 10.87 -21.75 23.47
CA MET A 1 9.58 -22.27 22.96
C MET A 1 9.77 -22.41 21.46
N LYS A 2 9.87 -23.64 20.95
CA LYS A 2 10.08 -23.89 19.52
C LYS A 2 8.69 -23.84 18.89
N ASP A 3 8.38 -22.77 18.17
CA ASP A 3 7.16 -22.72 17.37
C ASP A 3 7.29 -23.77 16.27
N GLN A 4 6.54 -24.85 16.43
CA GLN A 4 6.28 -25.76 15.32
C GLN A 4 5.38 -25.01 14.33
N PRO A 5 5.70 -24.99 13.03
CA PRO A 5 4.77 -24.49 12.04
C PRO A 5 3.47 -25.29 12.17
N SER A 6 2.34 -24.59 12.27
CA SER A 6 1.02 -25.22 12.35
C SER A 6 0.86 -26.19 11.17
N SER A 7 0.30 -27.36 11.46
CA SER A 7 0.12 -28.49 10.55
C SER A 7 -0.81 -28.22 9.36
N ASP A 8 -1.21 -26.96 9.13
CA ASP A 8 -2.11 -26.57 8.04
C ASP A 8 -1.38 -26.06 6.78
N GLN A 9 -0.06 -25.86 6.81
CA GLN A 9 0.71 -25.45 5.62
C GLN A 9 0.90 -26.54 4.55
N ASN A 10 0.35 -27.75 4.76
CA ASN A 10 0.54 -28.89 3.86
C ASN A 10 -0.76 -29.57 3.42
N LYS A 11 -1.90 -28.90 3.52
CA LYS A 11 -3.05 -29.28 2.67
C LYS A 11 -2.80 -28.65 1.30
N LEU A 12 -2.21 -29.47 0.42
CA LEU A 12 -2.20 -29.25 -1.02
C LEU A 12 -3.66 -29.10 -1.45
N ASP A 13 -4.09 -27.85 -1.60
CA ASP A 13 -5.39 -27.52 -2.16
C ASP A 13 -5.43 -28.01 -3.60
N ASN A 14 -6.44 -28.83 -3.85
CA ASN A 14 -6.67 -29.57 -5.08
C ASN A 14 -7.41 -28.72 -6.12
N ASP A 15 -7.27 -27.40 -6.05
CA ASP A 15 -7.82 -26.45 -7.01
C ASP A 15 -6.66 -25.57 -7.50
N ASN A 16 -6.52 -25.43 -8.82
CA ASN A 16 -5.54 -24.54 -9.46
C ASN A 16 -5.84 -23.06 -9.15
N LEU A 17 -5.88 -22.64 -7.89
CA LEU A 17 -6.11 -21.26 -7.47
C LEU A 17 -4.84 -20.70 -6.85
N PRO A 18 -4.52 -19.41 -7.08
CA PRO A 18 -3.38 -18.78 -6.43
C PRO A 18 -3.59 -18.76 -4.91
N SER A 19 -2.51 -18.93 -4.13
CA SER A 19 -2.55 -18.74 -2.67
C SER A 19 -3.06 -17.34 -2.34
N ALA A 20 -4.01 -17.25 -1.41
CA ALA A 20 -4.50 -15.97 -0.88
C ALA A 20 -3.44 -15.24 -0.04
N HIS A 21 -2.42 -15.96 0.43
CA HIS A 21 -1.32 -15.41 1.21
C HIS A 21 -0.06 -15.30 0.37
N SER A 22 0.67 -14.20 0.59
CA SER A 22 1.98 -13.97 0.01
C SER A 22 2.94 -15.09 0.42
N PRO A 23 3.82 -15.53 -0.50
CA PRO A 23 4.75 -16.60 -0.23
C PRO A 23 5.71 -16.19 0.90
N TYR A 24 5.82 -17.06 1.89
CA TYR A 24 6.67 -16.82 3.04
C TYR A 24 8.01 -17.55 2.91
N ASN A 25 9.11 -16.80 2.99
CA ASN A 25 10.46 -17.36 3.01
C ASN A 25 11.29 -16.70 4.11
N LEU A 26 11.69 -17.50 5.11
CA LEU A 26 12.64 -17.08 6.13
C LEU A 26 14.01 -16.84 5.49
N ARG A 27 14.43 -15.57 5.44
CA ARG A 27 15.79 -15.21 5.02
C ARG A 27 16.83 -15.75 6.02
N ASN A 28 18.11 -15.69 5.65
CA ASN A 28 19.23 -16.03 6.52
C ASN A 28 19.39 -15.03 7.70
N LEU A 29 18.43 -15.04 8.62
CA LEU A 29 18.38 -14.18 9.79
C LEU A 29 19.60 -14.47 10.67
N LYS A 30 20.29 -13.39 11.07
CA LYS A 30 21.45 -13.46 11.95
C LYS A 30 21.13 -12.71 13.23
N LEU A 31 21.26 -13.39 14.36
CA LEU A 31 21.20 -12.74 15.66
C LEU A 31 22.48 -11.91 15.85
N LYS A 32 22.33 -10.65 16.24
CA LYS A 32 23.42 -9.70 16.51
C LYS A 32 23.07 -8.88 17.75
N ASP A 33 24.07 -8.29 18.38
CA ASP A 33 23.84 -7.37 19.50
C ASP A 33 23.03 -6.13 19.06
N PRO A 34 22.11 -5.64 19.91
CA PRO A 34 21.35 -4.42 19.62
C PRO A 34 22.24 -3.22 19.35
N LYS A 35 21.82 -2.33 18.44
CA LYS A 35 22.49 -1.05 18.22
C LYS A 35 22.15 -0.08 19.35
N ASN A 36 23.08 0.82 19.65
CA ASN A 36 22.92 1.91 20.62
C ASN A 36 22.44 3.22 19.98
N TRP A 37 21.95 3.18 18.74
CA TRP A 37 21.39 4.30 18.00
C TRP A 37 20.24 3.82 17.12
N ALA A 38 19.23 4.68 16.92
CA ALA A 38 18.03 4.36 16.14
C ALA A 38 18.01 5.04 14.75
N ALA A 39 18.73 6.15 14.59
CA ALA A 39 18.85 6.90 13.33
C ALA A 39 20.28 7.42 13.12
N GLY A 40 20.60 7.86 11.91
CA GLY A 40 21.90 8.43 11.57
C GLY A 40 22.22 8.31 10.09
N ALA A 41 23.51 8.46 9.73
CA ALA A 41 23.95 8.38 8.34
C ALA A 41 23.46 7.14 7.56
N PRO A 42 23.40 5.93 8.15
CA PRO A 42 22.85 4.76 7.46
C PRO A 42 21.38 4.93 7.05
N ALA A 43 20.55 5.56 7.89
CA ALA A 43 19.15 5.82 7.58
C ALA A 43 19.00 6.72 6.34
N VAL A 44 19.79 7.80 6.29
CA VAL A 44 19.83 8.71 5.13
C VAL A 44 20.25 7.98 3.86
N LEU A 45 21.30 7.15 3.94
CA LEU A 45 21.77 6.35 2.81
C LEU A 45 20.69 5.39 2.31
N HIS A 46 19.98 4.71 3.22
CA HIS A 46 18.90 3.79 2.86
C HIS A 46 17.70 4.51 2.22
N SER A 47 17.35 5.71 2.69
CA SER A 47 16.33 6.54 2.03
C SER A 47 16.74 6.93 0.60
N MET A 48 17.99 7.34 0.40
CA MET A 48 18.51 7.65 -0.94
C MET A 48 18.55 6.42 -1.86
N GLU A 49 18.93 5.26 -1.32
CA GLU A 49 18.89 4.00 -2.07
C GLU A 49 17.48 3.68 -2.57
N GLN A 50 16.44 3.95 -1.77
CA GLN A 50 15.05 3.74 -2.21
C GLN A 50 14.61 4.70 -3.31
N LEU A 51 15.06 5.95 -3.31
CA LEU A 51 14.81 6.87 -4.41
C LEU A 51 15.43 6.37 -5.72
N VAL A 52 16.65 5.83 -5.65
CA VAL A 52 17.31 5.22 -6.81
C VAL A 52 16.56 3.97 -7.25
N ARG A 53 16.23 3.08 -6.31
CA ARG A 53 15.55 1.80 -6.57
C ARG A 53 14.19 2.01 -7.24
N ASN A 54 13.44 3.04 -6.83
CA ASN A 54 12.14 3.38 -7.41
C ASN A 54 12.22 4.30 -8.64
N ALA A 55 13.42 4.57 -9.17
CA ALA A 55 13.62 5.51 -10.27
C ALA A 55 12.96 6.88 -10.00
N SER A 56 13.01 7.35 -8.76
CA SER A 56 12.32 8.54 -8.27
C SER A 56 13.29 9.63 -7.78
N VAL A 57 14.59 9.55 -8.07
CA VAL A 57 15.61 10.53 -7.59
C VAL A 57 15.20 11.99 -7.81
N ALA A 58 14.80 12.37 -9.03
CA ALA A 58 14.42 13.75 -9.32
C ALA A 58 13.04 14.11 -8.74
N ARG A 59 12.01 13.33 -9.07
CA ARG A 59 10.62 13.59 -8.65
C ARG A 59 10.43 13.43 -7.15
N GLY A 60 10.88 12.31 -6.60
CA GLY A 60 10.87 11.98 -5.18
C GLY A 60 11.78 12.91 -4.39
N GLY A 61 12.98 13.26 -4.89
CA GLY A 61 13.83 14.26 -4.27
C GLY A 61 13.14 15.63 -4.12
N ARG A 62 12.51 16.13 -5.19
CA ARG A 62 11.71 17.37 -5.14
C ARG A 62 10.54 17.25 -4.15
N ALA A 63 9.85 16.11 -4.15
CA ALA A 63 8.73 15.87 -3.25
C ALA A 63 9.17 15.82 -1.77
N LEU A 64 10.33 15.23 -1.47
CA LEU A 64 10.90 15.21 -0.12
C LEU A 64 11.11 16.63 0.42
N PHE A 65 11.68 17.54 -0.37
CA PHE A 65 11.85 18.94 0.04
C PHE A 65 10.55 19.71 0.24
N SER A 66 9.43 19.21 -0.29
CA SER A 66 8.11 19.83 -0.12
C SER A 66 7.28 19.15 0.98
N MET A 67 7.74 18.01 1.49
CA MET A 67 7.00 17.23 2.48
C MET A 67 7.10 17.90 3.85
N ASN A 68 5.95 18.01 4.55
CA ASN A 68 5.80 18.65 5.86
C ASN A 68 6.28 20.11 5.90
N GLN A 69 6.26 20.82 4.76
CA GLN A 69 6.52 22.26 4.68
C GLN A 69 5.21 23.05 4.63
N PHE A 70 5.22 24.34 4.99
CA PHE A 70 4.01 25.19 5.05
C PHE A 70 3.18 25.21 3.75
N ASP A 71 3.85 25.36 2.60
CA ASP A 71 3.21 25.32 1.27
C ASP A 71 3.35 23.93 0.60
N GLY A 72 3.49 22.90 1.43
CA GLY A 72 3.84 21.54 1.07
C GLY A 72 2.67 20.57 1.11
N PHE A 73 2.98 19.32 1.47
CA PHE A 73 2.00 18.28 1.74
C PHE A 73 2.45 17.42 2.92
N ASP A 74 1.50 16.82 3.63
CA ASP A 74 1.79 15.99 4.79
C ASP A 74 2.35 14.62 4.39
N CYS A 75 3.33 14.14 5.16
CA CYS A 75 3.92 12.82 4.98
C CYS A 75 2.84 11.73 5.04
N PRO A 76 2.64 10.93 3.97
CA PRO A 76 1.57 9.95 3.91
C PRO A 76 1.88 8.67 4.70
N SER A 77 2.99 8.61 5.45
CA SER A 77 3.46 7.37 6.08
C SER A 77 3.11 7.25 7.56
N CYS A 78 3.47 8.24 8.36
CA CYS A 78 3.30 8.23 9.81
C CYS A 78 3.06 9.67 10.27
N ALA A 79 2.49 9.83 11.47
CA ALA A 79 2.35 11.14 12.08
C ALA A 79 3.73 11.78 12.31
N TRP A 80 3.97 12.90 11.63
CA TRP A 80 5.08 13.80 11.92
C TRP A 80 4.47 15.09 12.50
N PRO A 81 5.04 15.64 13.58
CA PRO A 81 4.55 16.91 14.12
C PRO A 81 4.93 18.05 13.18
N ASP A 82 3.93 18.84 12.81
CA ASP A 82 4.07 19.97 11.89
C ASP A 82 3.94 21.27 12.70
N PRO A 83 5.07 21.84 13.19
CA PRO A 83 5.00 23.02 14.03
C PRO A 83 4.57 24.25 13.23
N ASP A 84 3.87 25.16 13.91
CA ASP A 84 3.40 26.43 13.35
C ASP A 84 4.51 27.49 13.25
N ASP A 85 5.67 27.26 13.87
CA ASP A 85 6.79 28.19 13.92
C ASP A 85 7.89 27.86 12.88
N GLU A 86 8.99 27.22 13.30
CA GLU A 86 10.13 26.94 12.44
C GLU A 86 10.08 25.49 11.96
N ARG A 87 10.17 25.31 10.63
CA ARG A 87 10.30 24.00 10.00
C ARG A 87 11.67 23.87 9.33
N SER A 88 12.33 22.73 9.47
CA SER A 88 13.61 22.44 8.83
C SER A 88 13.46 22.42 7.30
N GLY A 89 14.15 23.35 6.62
CA GLY A 89 14.23 23.36 5.16
C GLY A 89 15.03 22.19 4.56
N LEU A 90 15.72 21.39 5.39
CA LEU A 90 16.42 20.18 4.94
C LEU A 90 15.50 18.94 4.91
N GLY A 91 14.36 18.99 5.61
CA GLY A 91 13.39 17.90 5.67
C GLY A 91 12.86 17.66 7.08
N GLU A 92 11.55 17.44 7.16
CA GLU A 92 10.78 17.17 8.38
C GLU A 92 10.17 15.76 8.29
N TYR A 93 10.98 14.71 8.29
CA TYR A 93 10.48 13.34 8.15
C TYR A 93 11.49 12.28 8.58
N CYS A 94 10.99 11.09 8.92
CA CYS A 94 11.81 9.93 9.23
C CYS A 94 12.22 9.13 7.97
N GLU A 95 13.11 8.17 8.15
CA GLU A 95 13.54 7.25 7.09
C GLU A 95 12.35 6.55 6.43
N ASN A 96 11.38 6.06 7.21
CA ASN A 96 10.20 5.37 6.69
C ASN A 96 9.32 6.31 5.86
N GLY A 97 9.14 7.56 6.28
CA GLY A 97 8.44 8.59 5.51
C GLY A 97 9.11 8.86 4.16
N ALA A 98 10.44 8.92 4.14
CA ALA A 98 11.19 9.07 2.89
C ALA A 98 11.08 7.85 1.96
N LYS A 99 11.14 6.63 2.52
CA LYS A 99 10.98 5.38 1.73
C LYS A 99 9.58 5.26 1.15
N ALA A 100 8.58 5.55 1.95
CA ALA A 100 7.19 5.65 1.55
C ALA A 100 7.01 6.60 0.37
N LEU A 101 7.53 7.82 0.47
CA LEU A 101 7.43 8.78 -0.63
C LEU A 101 8.18 8.31 -1.87
N ALA A 102 9.33 7.64 -1.70
CA ALA A 102 10.09 7.10 -2.82
C ALA A 102 9.28 6.07 -3.63
N GLU A 103 8.49 5.23 -2.96
CA GLU A 103 7.56 4.27 -3.59
C GLU A 103 6.40 4.99 -4.29
N GLU A 104 5.74 5.96 -3.64
CA GLU A 104 4.64 6.72 -4.25
C GLU A 104 5.08 7.52 -5.49
N THR A 105 6.33 7.98 -5.48
CA THR A 105 6.91 8.79 -6.58
C THR A 105 7.63 7.96 -7.64
N THR A 106 7.49 6.63 -7.60
CA THR A 106 8.12 5.72 -8.56
C THR A 106 7.83 6.13 -10.01
N SER A 107 8.88 6.11 -10.84
CA SER A 107 8.73 6.33 -12.28
C SER A 107 8.55 5.01 -13.04
N LYS A 108 8.66 3.87 -12.37
CA LYS A 108 8.42 2.55 -12.97
C LYS A 108 6.92 2.35 -13.16
N THR A 109 6.54 1.83 -14.31
CA THR A 109 5.14 1.51 -14.61
C THR A 109 5.03 0.15 -15.26
N ILE A 110 3.99 -0.59 -14.88
CA ILE A 110 3.54 -1.79 -15.60
C ILE A 110 2.22 -1.49 -16.33
N GLY A 111 2.00 -2.18 -17.43
CA GLY A 111 0.87 -1.95 -18.32
C GLY A 111 0.33 -3.25 -18.91
N GLU A 112 -0.53 -3.13 -19.91
CA GLU A 112 -1.21 -4.26 -20.54
C GLU A 112 -0.28 -5.40 -20.96
N GLU A 113 0.86 -5.10 -21.59
CA GLU A 113 1.80 -6.14 -22.06
C GLU A 113 2.34 -6.99 -20.91
N PHE A 114 2.67 -6.36 -19.77
CA PHE A 114 3.09 -7.07 -18.57
C PHE A 114 2.00 -8.06 -18.11
N PHE A 115 0.75 -7.61 -18.04
CA PHE A 115 -0.36 -8.45 -17.59
C PHE A 115 -0.80 -9.49 -18.62
N ARG A 116 -0.43 -9.34 -19.89
CA ARG A 116 -0.62 -10.34 -20.93
C ARG A 116 0.39 -11.49 -20.81
N GLU A 117 1.61 -11.18 -20.39
CA GLU A 117 2.69 -12.15 -20.22
C GLU A 117 2.71 -12.82 -18.84
N ASN A 118 2.13 -12.19 -17.82
CA ASN A 118 2.21 -12.64 -16.43
C ASN A 118 0.82 -13.02 -15.90
N SER A 119 0.62 -14.32 -15.65
CA SER A 119 -0.62 -14.85 -15.09
C SER A 119 -0.74 -14.52 -13.60
N ILE A 120 -1.96 -14.48 -13.07
CA ILE A 120 -2.20 -14.32 -11.62
C ILE A 120 -1.54 -15.44 -10.80
N TYR A 121 -1.37 -16.63 -11.39
CA TYR A 121 -0.71 -17.77 -10.75
C TYR A 121 0.80 -17.55 -10.61
N ASP A 122 1.42 -16.87 -11.57
CA ASP A 122 2.84 -16.55 -11.51
C ASP A 122 3.09 -15.35 -10.59
N LEU A 123 2.22 -14.35 -10.64
CA LEU A 123 2.28 -13.20 -9.74
C LEU A 123 2.12 -13.62 -8.27
N ALA A 124 1.25 -14.58 -7.97
CA ALA A 124 1.06 -15.09 -6.61
C ALA A 124 2.28 -15.82 -6.02
N LYS A 125 3.30 -16.14 -6.84
CA LYS A 125 4.57 -16.73 -6.39
C LYS A 125 5.58 -15.68 -5.95
N LEU A 126 5.28 -14.39 -6.12
CA LEU A 126 6.14 -13.28 -5.74
C LEU A 126 5.79 -12.79 -4.34
N THR A 127 6.80 -12.41 -3.57
CA THR A 127 6.60 -11.72 -2.27
C THR A 127 6.01 -10.32 -2.48
N ASP A 128 5.36 -9.76 -1.46
CA ASP A 128 4.83 -8.39 -1.50
C ASP A 128 5.90 -7.37 -1.90
N PHE A 129 7.12 -7.58 -1.38
CA PHE A 129 8.26 -6.76 -1.75
C PHE A 129 8.56 -6.90 -3.25
N GLU A 130 8.69 -8.11 -3.80
CA GLU A 130 8.95 -8.29 -5.23
C GLU A 130 7.86 -7.68 -6.11
N ILE A 131 6.59 -7.88 -5.75
CA ILE A 131 5.44 -7.28 -6.44
C ILE A 131 5.54 -5.75 -6.45
N SER A 132 5.82 -5.13 -5.29
CA SER A 132 5.95 -3.67 -5.17
C SER A 132 7.03 -3.09 -6.09
N GLN A 133 8.08 -3.87 -6.40
CA GLN A 133 9.22 -3.41 -7.20
C GLN A 133 8.98 -3.47 -8.72
N LEU A 134 7.90 -4.12 -9.18
CA LEU A 134 7.56 -4.26 -10.60
C LEU A 134 7.19 -2.91 -11.23
N GLY A 135 6.54 -2.04 -10.46
CA GLY A 135 6.17 -0.69 -10.87
C GLY A 135 4.67 -0.41 -10.73
N ARG A 136 4.30 0.85 -10.93
CA ARG A 136 2.93 1.33 -10.77
C ARG A 136 2.02 0.87 -11.90
N ILE A 137 0.82 0.40 -11.58
CA ILE A 137 -0.22 0.11 -12.57
C ILE A 137 -0.66 1.43 -13.23
N SER A 138 -0.55 1.50 -14.56
CA SER A 138 -0.73 2.76 -15.31
C SER A 138 -2.15 3.01 -15.83
N ARG A 139 -3.05 2.01 -15.78
CA ARG A 139 -4.44 2.08 -16.24
C ARG A 139 -5.31 1.04 -15.51
N PRO A 140 -6.64 1.19 -15.50
CA PRO A 140 -7.53 0.19 -14.94
C PRO A 140 -7.35 -1.18 -15.62
N MET A 141 -7.37 -2.22 -14.81
CA MET A 141 -7.27 -3.61 -15.22
C MET A 141 -8.45 -4.41 -14.66
N TYR A 142 -8.90 -5.41 -15.39
CA TYR A 142 -10.01 -6.28 -15.04
C TYR A 142 -9.60 -7.74 -15.19
N LEU A 143 -9.96 -8.58 -14.23
CA LEU A 143 -9.82 -10.03 -14.32
C LEU A 143 -11.20 -10.62 -14.61
N PRO A 144 -11.47 -11.12 -15.83
CA PRO A 144 -12.69 -11.86 -16.10
C PRO A 144 -12.82 -13.10 -15.23
N GLU A 145 -14.05 -13.49 -14.91
CA GLU A 145 -14.33 -14.70 -14.15
C GLU A 145 -13.73 -15.93 -14.87
N GLY A 146 -12.97 -16.74 -14.12
CA GLY A 146 -12.26 -17.91 -14.64
C GLY A 146 -11.02 -17.59 -15.50
N ALA A 147 -10.68 -16.33 -15.74
CA ALA A 147 -9.48 -15.95 -16.48
C ALA A 147 -8.22 -16.05 -15.60
N SER A 148 -7.07 -16.23 -16.26
CA SER A 148 -5.76 -16.30 -15.61
C SER A 148 -4.93 -15.02 -15.75
N HIS A 149 -5.37 -14.07 -16.58
CA HIS A 149 -4.64 -12.84 -16.90
C HIS A 149 -5.57 -11.64 -16.82
N TYR A 150 -5.04 -10.54 -16.33
CA TYR A 150 -5.74 -9.25 -16.34
C TYR A 150 -5.82 -8.70 -17.77
N GLN A 151 -6.92 -8.02 -18.06
CA GLN A 151 -7.19 -7.34 -19.32
C GLN A 151 -7.39 -5.84 -19.05
N PRO A 152 -6.97 -4.94 -19.95
CA PRO A 152 -7.22 -3.52 -19.78
C PRO A 152 -8.73 -3.25 -19.84
N ILE A 153 -9.19 -2.30 -19.05
CA ILE A 153 -10.58 -1.80 -19.08
C ILE A 153 -10.55 -0.27 -19.10
N SER A 154 -11.54 0.35 -19.74
CA SER A 154 -11.67 1.82 -19.69
C SER A 154 -12.10 2.27 -18.29
N TRP A 155 -11.88 3.53 -17.95
CA TRP A 155 -12.40 4.08 -16.69
C TRP A 155 -13.93 4.04 -16.64
N ASP A 156 -14.60 4.38 -17.75
CA ASP A 156 -16.07 4.40 -17.83
C ASP A 156 -16.65 2.99 -17.64
N ASP A 157 -16.06 1.98 -18.27
CA ASP A 157 -16.50 0.59 -18.13
C ASP A 157 -16.20 0.05 -16.72
N ALA A 158 -15.06 0.43 -16.12
CA ALA A 158 -14.73 0.06 -14.75
C ALA A 158 -15.74 0.64 -13.75
N PHE A 159 -16.07 1.93 -13.86
CA PHE A 159 -17.08 2.57 -13.02
C PHE A 159 -18.47 1.98 -13.25
N THR A 160 -18.86 1.71 -14.49
CA THR A 160 -20.13 1.06 -14.82
C THR A 160 -20.23 -0.29 -14.13
N LYS A 161 -19.18 -1.12 -14.23
CA LYS A 161 -19.16 -2.46 -13.63
C LYS A 161 -19.21 -2.44 -12.11
N ILE A 162 -18.54 -1.48 -11.47
CA ILE A 162 -18.62 -1.27 -10.01
C ILE A 162 -20.04 -0.85 -9.63
N ALA A 163 -20.61 0.13 -10.33
CA ALA A 163 -21.95 0.63 -10.06
C ALA A 163 -23.03 -0.45 -10.25
N GLU A 164 -22.93 -1.29 -11.28
CA GLU A 164 -23.83 -2.43 -11.49
C GLU A 164 -23.82 -3.39 -10.30
N LYS A 165 -22.65 -3.69 -9.74
CA LYS A 165 -22.53 -4.58 -8.58
C LYS A 165 -23.06 -3.94 -7.31
N MET A 166 -22.78 -2.67 -7.09
CA MET A 166 -23.26 -1.94 -5.92
C MET A 166 -24.79 -1.79 -5.93
N ASN A 167 -25.39 -1.46 -7.07
CA ASN A 167 -26.85 -1.31 -7.19
C ASN A 167 -27.62 -2.63 -7.17
N ALA A 168 -26.94 -3.78 -7.31
CA ALA A 168 -27.53 -5.10 -7.27
C ALA A 168 -27.55 -5.73 -5.87
N LEU A 169 -27.00 -5.05 -4.85
CA LEU A 169 -27.04 -5.50 -3.46
C LEU A 169 -28.47 -5.41 -2.91
N ASP A 170 -28.85 -6.36 -2.05
CA ASP A 170 -30.18 -6.37 -1.43
C ASP A 170 -30.29 -5.30 -0.33
N SER A 171 -29.15 -4.90 0.25
CA SER A 171 -29.03 -3.83 1.24
C SER A 171 -27.67 -3.12 1.11
N PRO A 172 -27.59 -1.80 1.34
CA PRO A 172 -26.31 -1.09 1.44
C PRO A 172 -25.34 -1.69 2.47
N ASP A 173 -25.86 -2.35 3.51
CA ASP A 173 -25.05 -2.97 4.56
C ASP A 173 -24.36 -4.29 4.13
N GLU A 174 -24.58 -4.75 2.90
CA GLU A 174 -23.78 -5.82 2.29
C GLU A 174 -22.46 -5.30 1.69
N ALA A 175 -22.26 -3.97 1.65
CA ALA A 175 -21.02 -3.35 1.24
C ALA A 175 -20.12 -3.00 2.43
N ILE A 176 -18.81 -3.04 2.19
CA ILE A 176 -17.76 -2.61 3.13
C ILE A 176 -16.82 -1.66 2.41
N PHE A 177 -16.58 -0.50 3.00
CA PHE A 177 -15.72 0.55 2.44
C PHE A 177 -14.43 0.66 3.26
N TYR A 178 -13.45 -0.19 2.93
CA TYR A 178 -12.16 -0.19 3.63
C TYR A 178 -11.31 1.04 3.25
N THR A 179 -10.74 1.73 4.25
CA THR A 179 -9.88 2.91 4.02
C THR A 179 -8.44 2.67 4.47
N SER A 180 -7.49 3.26 3.73
CA SER A 180 -6.05 3.20 4.01
C SER A 180 -5.58 4.46 4.72
N GLY A 181 -4.77 4.31 5.77
CA GLY A 181 -4.10 5.43 6.45
C GLY A 181 -3.01 6.13 5.62
N ARG A 182 -2.74 5.63 4.41
CA ARG A 182 -1.88 6.26 3.40
C ARG A 182 -2.62 7.32 2.58
N THR A 183 -3.95 7.25 2.54
CA THR A 183 -4.79 8.14 1.74
C THR A 183 -4.87 9.51 2.42
N SER A 184 -4.94 10.60 1.64
CA SER A 184 -5.08 11.94 2.21
C SER A 184 -6.39 12.10 2.99
N ASN A 185 -6.43 13.08 3.90
CA ASN A 185 -7.63 13.38 4.68
C ASN A 185 -8.80 13.79 3.78
N GLU A 186 -8.55 14.55 2.72
CA GLU A 186 -9.56 15.01 1.76
C GLU A 186 -10.14 13.84 0.96
N ALA A 187 -9.28 12.96 0.45
CA ALA A 187 -9.72 11.79 -0.30
C ALA A 187 -10.51 10.83 0.61
N THR A 188 -10.05 10.64 1.85
CA THR A 188 -10.78 9.87 2.88
C THR A 188 -12.12 10.52 3.22
N TRP A 189 -12.18 11.85 3.32
CA TRP A 189 -13.41 12.59 3.58
C TRP A 189 -14.44 12.42 2.47
N VAL A 190 -14.02 12.49 1.20
CA VAL A 190 -14.93 12.24 0.06
C VAL A 190 -15.36 10.77 0.02
N TYR A 191 -14.45 9.84 0.26
CA TYR A 191 -14.73 8.39 0.25
C TYR A 191 -15.77 8.00 1.32
N GLN A 192 -15.64 8.57 2.52
CA GLN A 192 -16.60 8.30 3.58
C GLN A 192 -17.99 8.91 3.30
N LEU A 193 -18.05 10.08 2.64
CA LEU A 193 -19.33 10.65 2.22
C LEU A 193 -20.01 9.75 1.19
N PHE A 194 -19.23 9.22 0.24
CA PHE A 194 -19.74 8.31 -0.77
C PHE A 194 -20.40 7.06 -0.16
N GLY A 195 -19.73 6.36 0.77
CA GLY A 195 -20.33 5.16 1.38
C GLY A 195 -21.53 5.49 2.30
N ARG A 196 -21.55 6.66 2.93
CA ARG A 196 -22.72 7.12 3.73
C ARG A 196 -23.90 7.50 2.86
N GLU A 197 -23.67 8.15 1.72
CA GLU A 197 -24.69 8.42 0.71
C GLU A 197 -25.20 7.12 0.07
N PHE A 198 -24.33 6.13 -0.13
CA PHE A 198 -24.72 4.78 -0.55
C PHE A 198 -25.64 4.10 0.47
N GLY A 199 -25.59 4.50 1.74
CA GLY A 199 -26.56 4.13 2.77
C GLY A 199 -26.03 3.23 3.88
N THR A 200 -24.71 3.10 4.05
CA THR A 200 -24.12 2.28 5.11
C THR A 200 -23.09 3.04 5.96
N ASN A 201 -22.80 2.50 7.15
CA ASN A 201 -21.72 2.95 8.03
C ASN A 201 -20.57 1.92 8.15
N ASN A 202 -20.52 0.93 7.27
CA ASN A 202 -19.49 -0.12 7.27
C ASN A 202 -18.13 0.39 6.74
N PHE A 203 -17.36 1.05 7.61
CA PHE A 203 -16.04 1.62 7.30
C PHE A 203 -14.94 1.07 8.22
N PRO A 204 -14.51 -0.19 8.06
CA PRO A 204 -13.27 -0.63 8.68
C PRO A 204 -12.08 0.08 8.05
N ASP A 205 -11.03 0.32 8.83
CA ASP A 205 -9.80 0.93 8.33
C ASP A 205 -8.55 0.31 8.98
N CYS A 206 -7.36 0.63 8.47
CA CYS A 206 -6.11 0.03 8.96
C CYS A 206 -5.81 0.35 10.44
N SER A 207 -6.35 1.46 10.97
CA SER A 207 -6.21 1.86 12.36
C SER A 207 -6.99 0.98 13.32
N ASN A 208 -8.08 0.30 12.89
CA ASN A 208 -8.76 -0.70 13.71
C ASN A 208 -7.80 -1.80 14.20
N MET A 209 -6.83 -2.17 13.36
CA MET A 209 -5.86 -3.21 13.69
C MET A 209 -4.65 -2.67 14.47
N CYS A 210 -4.25 -1.42 14.26
CA CYS A 210 -2.96 -0.88 14.74
C CYS A 210 -3.08 0.16 15.87
N HIS A 211 -4.18 0.91 15.94
CA HIS A 211 -4.31 2.09 16.80
C HIS A 211 -5.59 2.14 17.64
N GLU A 212 -6.61 1.35 17.32
CA GLU A 212 -7.88 1.37 18.07
C GLU A 212 -7.67 1.08 19.57
N THR A 213 -6.79 0.14 19.90
CA THR A 213 -6.43 -0.15 21.30
C THR A 213 -5.77 1.02 22.02
N SER A 214 -5.03 1.88 21.30
CA SER A 214 -4.42 3.10 21.86
C SER A 214 -5.47 4.18 22.13
N GLY A 215 -6.53 4.25 21.32
CA GLY A 215 -7.62 5.21 21.51
C GLY A 215 -8.44 5.00 22.79
N TYR A 216 -8.45 3.79 23.34
CA TYR A 216 -9.08 3.50 24.64
C TYR A 216 -8.14 3.70 25.84
N ALA A 217 -6.83 3.74 25.60
CA ALA A 217 -5.82 3.77 26.66
C ALA A 217 -5.35 5.20 27.02
N LEU A 218 -5.68 6.20 26.18
CA LEU A 218 -5.26 7.60 26.32
C LEU A 218 -6.44 8.52 26.69
#